data_AF-A0A0G1NBA1-F1
#
_entry.id   AF-A0A0G1NBA1-F1
#
_cell.length_a   1.000
_cell.length_b   1.000
_cell.length_c   1.000
_cell.angle_alpha   90.00
_cell.angle_beta   90.00
_cell.angle_gamma   90.00
#
_symmetry.space_group_name_H-M   'P 1'
#
loop_
_entity.id
_entity.type
_entity.pdbx_description
1 polymer ?
#
loop_
_entity_poly.entity_id
_entity_poly.type
_entity_poly.pdbx_seq_one_letter_code
_entity_poly.pdbx_strand_id
1 'polypeptide(L)'
;MIELLVVATIMIVLSTIALISYRSASQSSRNAKRKTDLQTVRQALVLYRSDNGCYPPDTTYTAMLTTISSYLNETPYDPQGSESIPLYTYTPAGVGNCGTTEATGFTLEALLEPDDTPYTVSNP
;
A
#
# COMPACT_ATOMS: atom_id res chain seq x y z
N MET A 1 -44.59 27.15 -9.24
CA MET A 1 -44.37 25.85 -8.54
C MET A 1 -43.65 24.81 -9.40
N ILE A 2 -43.79 24.81 -10.73
CA ILE A 2 -43.02 23.93 -11.63
C ILE A 2 -41.50 24.23 -11.64
N GLU A 3 -41.10 25.46 -11.31
CA GLU A 3 -39.70 25.89 -11.24
C GLU A 3 -38.85 25.08 -10.26
N LEU A 4 -39.34 24.86 -9.03
CA LEU A 4 -38.59 24.05 -8.05
C LEU A 4 -38.55 22.57 -8.42
N LEU A 5 -39.54 22.09 -9.17
CA LEU A 5 -39.60 20.71 -9.63
C LEU A 5 -38.51 20.44 -10.68
N VAL A 6 -38.31 21.33 -11.63
CA VAL A 6 -37.26 21.20 -12.67
C VAL A 6 -35.86 21.29 -12.05
N VAL A 7 -35.65 22.18 -11.09
CA VAL A 7 -34.34 22.27 -10.41
C VAL A 7 -34.05 21.00 -9.61
N ALA A 8 -35.04 20.48 -8.89
CA ALA A 8 -34.90 19.23 -8.15
C ALA A 8 -34.57 18.04 -9.06
N THR A 9 -35.21 17.93 -10.23
CA THR A 9 -34.93 16.82 -11.16
C THR A 9 -33.50 16.88 -11.71
N ILE A 10 -33.01 18.07 -12.06
CA ILE A 10 -31.63 18.25 -12.53
C ILE A 10 -30.63 17.94 -11.40
N MET A 11 -30.88 18.40 -10.17
CA MET A 11 -30.02 18.10 -9.02
C MET A 11 -29.91 16.59 -8.76
N ILE A 12 -31.01 15.85 -8.87
CA ILE A 12 -31.01 14.39 -8.70
C ILE A 12 -30.10 13.73 -9.74
N VAL A 13 -30.21 14.11 -11.01
CA VAL A 13 -29.38 13.53 -12.09
C VAL A 13 -27.91 13.88 -11.93
N LEU A 14 -27.58 15.14 -11.60
CA LEU A 14 -26.17 15.54 -11.40
C LEU A 14 -25.55 14.84 -10.19
N SER A 15 -26.31 14.66 -9.11
CA SER A 15 -25.81 14.02 -7.88
C SER A 15 -25.44 12.56 -8.08
N THR A 16 -26.20 11.82 -8.89
CA THR A 16 -25.90 10.40 -9.16
C THR A 16 -24.62 10.23 -9.97
N ILE A 17 -24.43 11.06 -11.01
CA ILE A 17 -23.22 11.04 -11.85
C ILE A 17 -22.00 11.44 -11.01
N ALA A 18 -22.12 12.51 -10.21
CA ALA A 18 -21.05 12.99 -9.34
C ALA A 18 -20.59 11.91 -8.36
N LEU A 19 -21.51 11.15 -7.76
CA LEU A 19 -21.17 10.10 -6.81
C LEU A 19 -20.38 8.96 -7.45
N ILE A 20 -20.76 8.52 -8.66
CA ILE A 20 -20.05 7.46 -9.38
C ILE A 20 -18.64 7.91 -9.75
N SER A 21 -18.51 9.13 -10.27
CA SER A 21 -17.21 9.72 -10.61
C SER A 21 -16.30 9.83 -9.38
N TYR A 22 -16.83 10.33 -8.26
CA TYR A 22 -16.10 10.44 -7.01
C TYR A 22 -15.59 9.08 -6.50
N ARG A 23 -16.44 8.05 -6.51
CA ARG A 23 -16.04 6.70 -6.08
C ARG A 23 -14.88 6.15 -6.91
N SER A 24 -14.97 6.28 -8.24
CA SER A 24 -13.92 5.84 -9.15
C SER A 24 -12.60 6.61 -8.94
N ALA A 25 -12.67 7.94 -8.80
CA ALA A 25 -11.49 8.77 -8.54
C ALA A 25 -10.82 8.43 -7.20
N SER A 26 -11.63 8.25 -6.14
CA SER A 26 -11.15 7.90 -4.81
C SER A 26 -10.46 6.53 -4.80
N GLN A 27 -11.04 5.54 -5.49
CA GLN A 27 -10.44 4.20 -5.65
C GLN A 27 -9.11 4.26 -6.41
N SER A 28 -9.05 5.00 -7.51
CA SER A 28 -7.82 5.21 -8.27
C SER A 28 -6.72 5.86 -7.42
N SER A 29 -7.08 6.87 -6.63
CA SER A 29 -6.16 7.54 -5.70
C SER A 29 -5.61 6.58 -4.64
N ARG A 30 -6.45 5.71 -4.05
CA ARG A 30 -5.99 4.70 -3.08
C ARG A 30 -5.05 3.69 -3.73
N ASN A 31 -5.39 3.17 -4.91
CA ASN A 31 -4.51 2.25 -5.65
C ASN A 31 -3.17 2.90 -6.03
N ALA A 32 -3.16 4.18 -6.40
CA ALA A 32 -1.92 4.91 -6.65
C ALA A 32 -1.07 5.01 -5.38
N LYS A 33 -1.69 5.36 -4.24
CA LYS A 33 -1.00 5.38 -2.95
C LYS A 33 -0.42 4.02 -2.58
N ARG A 34 -1.17 2.92 -2.71
CA ARG A 34 -0.66 1.55 -2.48
C ARG A 34 0.61 1.25 -3.26
N LYS A 35 0.62 1.58 -4.56
CA LYS A 35 1.77 1.37 -5.42
C LYS A 35 2.96 2.21 -4.98
N THR A 36 2.75 3.49 -4.68
CA THR A 36 3.80 4.39 -4.18
C THR A 36 4.37 3.93 -2.85
N ASP A 37 3.50 3.50 -1.92
CA ASP A 37 3.91 3.00 -0.61
C ASP A 37 4.82 1.77 -0.74
N LEU A 38 4.46 0.79 -1.58
CA LEU A 38 5.34 -0.37 -1.82
C LEU A 38 6.68 0.01 -2.44
N GLN A 39 6.72 1.01 -3.31
CA GLN A 39 7.98 1.51 -3.89
C GLN A 39 8.86 2.20 -2.84
N THR A 40 8.27 2.98 -1.95
CA THR A 40 8.97 3.61 -0.83
C THR A 40 9.55 2.56 0.11
N VAL A 41 8.78 1.53 0.47
CA VAL A 41 9.24 0.41 1.30
C VAL A 41 10.35 -0.37 0.60
N ARG A 42 10.23 -0.64 -0.70
CA ARG A 42 11.29 -1.28 -1.49
C ARG A 42 12.59 -0.49 -1.37
N GLN A 43 12.55 0.83 -1.53
CA GLN A 43 13.74 1.67 -1.43
C GLN A 43 14.36 1.61 -0.03
N ALA A 44 13.53 1.67 1.02
CA ALA A 44 13.97 1.53 2.40
C ALA A 44 14.60 0.16 2.69
N LEU A 45 14.05 -0.92 2.14
CA LEU A 45 14.63 -2.27 2.23
C LEU A 45 16.00 -2.37 1.55
N VAL A 46 16.16 -1.73 0.37
CA VAL A 46 17.45 -1.68 -0.33
C VAL A 46 18.49 -0.90 0.49
N LEU A 47 18.10 0.22 1.09
CA LEU A 47 18.95 0.99 2.00
C LEU A 47 19.35 0.15 3.23
N TYR A 48 18.37 -0.50 3.88
CA TYR A 48 18.64 -1.39 5.02
C TYR A 48 19.65 -2.48 4.67
N ARG A 49 19.50 -3.13 3.50
CA ARG A 49 20.46 -4.14 3.03
C ARG A 49 21.84 -3.56 2.76
N SER A 50 21.93 -2.34 2.24
CA SER A 50 23.22 -1.66 2.02
C SER A 50 24.00 -1.53 3.32
N ASP A 51 23.31 -1.27 4.44
CA ASP A 51 23.94 -1.03 5.73
C ASP A 51 24.17 -2.32 6.54
N ASN A 52 23.27 -3.30 6.42
CA ASN A 52 23.27 -4.52 7.23
C ASN A 52 23.73 -5.78 6.50
N GLY A 53 23.87 -5.73 5.17
CA GLY A 53 24.29 -6.84 4.31
C GLY A 53 23.15 -7.79 3.88
N CYS A 54 22.03 -7.83 4.60
CA CYS A 54 20.86 -8.66 4.26
C CYS A 54 19.54 -7.90 4.39
N TYR A 55 18.43 -8.46 3.87
CA TYR A 55 17.09 -7.92 4.12
C TYR A 55 16.57 -8.37 5.49
N PRO A 56 15.57 -7.67 6.07
CA PRO A 56 14.96 -8.08 7.34
C PRO A 56 14.39 -9.51 7.25
N PRO A 57 14.71 -10.41 8.20
CA PRO A 57 14.19 -11.77 8.21
C PRO A 57 12.75 -11.86 8.77
N ASP A 58 12.16 -10.72 9.12
CA ASP A 58 10.81 -10.60 9.67
C ASP A 58 9.78 -11.28 8.76
N THR A 59 8.87 -12.06 9.34
CA THR A 59 7.86 -12.80 8.57
C THR A 59 6.56 -12.02 8.38
N THR A 60 6.47 -10.83 8.98
CA THR A 60 5.30 -9.96 8.88
C THR A 60 5.70 -8.56 8.44
N TYR A 61 4.76 -7.90 7.76
CA TYR A 61 4.95 -6.53 7.30
C TYR A 61 5.17 -5.54 8.45
N THR A 62 4.43 -5.70 9.56
CA THR A 62 4.55 -4.82 10.73
C THR A 62 5.91 -4.97 11.42
N ALA A 63 6.41 -6.19 11.62
CA ALA A 63 7.73 -6.42 12.19
C ALA A 63 8.82 -5.85 11.29
N MET A 64 8.75 -6.13 9.98
CA MET A 64 9.67 -5.55 8.99
C MET A 64 9.66 -4.01 9.02
N LEU A 65 8.47 -3.38 9.09
CA LEU A 65 8.36 -1.93 9.20
C LEU A 65 9.06 -1.38 10.44
N THR A 66 8.97 -2.05 11.59
CA THR A 66 9.70 -1.61 12.79
C THR A 66 11.21 -1.69 12.60
N THR A 67 11.69 -2.74 11.93
CA THR A 67 13.11 -2.94 11.60
C THR A 67 13.66 -1.87 10.67
N ILE A 68 12.88 -1.45 9.66
CA ILE A 68 13.30 -0.42 8.69
C ILE A 68 12.83 1.00 9.02
N SER A 69 12.26 1.23 10.20
CA SER A 69 11.63 2.51 10.57
C SER A 69 12.56 3.73 10.44
N SER A 70 13.86 3.56 10.67
CA SER A 70 14.87 4.61 10.49
C SER A 70 15.11 5.03 9.02
N TYR A 71 14.69 4.20 8.07
CA TYR A 71 14.85 4.42 6.62
C TYR A 71 13.57 4.97 5.98
N LEU A 72 12.53 5.23 6.77
CA LEU A 72 11.23 5.72 6.34
C LEU A 72 10.94 7.10 6.94
N ASN A 73 10.38 8.00 6.14
CA ASN A 73 9.92 9.31 6.63
C ASN A 73 8.53 9.24 7.27
N GLU A 74 7.69 8.33 6.78
CA GLU A 74 6.34 8.05 7.28
C GLU A 74 6.14 6.54 7.22
N THR A 75 5.35 5.98 8.14
CA THR A 75 5.01 4.57 8.14
C THR A 75 3.90 4.29 7.13
N PRO A 76 4.18 3.54 6.05
CA PRO A 76 3.20 3.27 5.02
C PRO A 76 2.18 2.23 5.48
N TYR A 77 0.91 2.59 5.39
CA TYR A 77 -0.23 1.69 5.55
C TYR A 77 -1.19 1.88 4.39
N ASP A 78 -1.95 0.83 4.10
CA ASP A 78 -3.06 0.94 3.17
C ASP A 78 -4.01 2.07 3.56
N PRO A 79 -4.55 2.86 2.62
CA PRO A 79 -5.53 3.90 2.93
C PRO A 79 -6.79 3.40 3.66
N GLN A 80 -7.08 2.10 3.58
CA GLN A 80 -8.17 1.43 4.32
C GLN A 80 -7.64 0.60 5.50
N GLY A 81 -6.32 0.56 5.69
CA GLY A 81 -5.63 -0.13 6.76
C GLY A 81 -5.35 0.78 7.96
N SER A 82 -4.57 0.24 8.88
CA SER A 82 -4.10 0.88 10.10
C SER A 82 -2.79 0.25 10.54
N GLU A 83 -2.17 0.77 11.60
CA GLU A 83 -0.97 0.19 12.20
C GLU A 83 -1.15 -1.30 12.58
N SER A 84 -2.31 -1.64 13.16
CA SER A 84 -2.62 -3.03 13.54
C SER A 84 -2.99 -3.93 12.35
N ILE A 85 -3.46 -3.34 11.24
CA ILE A 85 -3.91 -4.05 10.04
C ILE A 85 -3.41 -3.27 8.83
N PRO A 86 -2.12 -3.41 8.45
CA PRO A 86 -1.52 -2.59 7.39
C PRO A 86 -2.08 -2.90 6.00
N LEU A 87 -2.72 -4.06 5.82
CA LEU A 87 -3.21 -4.61 4.54
C LEU A 87 -2.14 -4.73 3.45
N TYR A 88 -0.87 -4.70 3.85
CA TYR A 88 0.28 -5.04 3.03
C TYR A 88 0.94 -6.30 3.57
N THR A 89 1.50 -7.08 2.66
CA THR A 89 2.20 -8.32 2.99
C THR A 89 3.68 -8.17 2.67
N TYR A 90 4.52 -8.66 3.58
CA TYR A 90 5.96 -8.83 3.37
C TYR A 90 6.28 -10.31 3.49
N THR A 91 6.98 -10.85 2.51
CA THR A 91 7.49 -12.22 2.53
C THR A 91 8.98 -12.20 2.22
N PRO A 92 9.85 -12.51 3.19
CA PRO A 92 11.28 -12.56 2.95
C PRO A 92 11.67 -13.84 2.20
N ALA A 93 12.68 -13.75 1.33
CA ALA A 93 13.29 -14.91 0.67
C ALA A 93 14.46 -15.42 1.52
N GLY A 94 14.11 -16.06 2.65
CA GLY A 94 15.01 -16.48 3.72
C GLY A 94 14.48 -16.01 5.08
N VAL A 95 14.87 -16.67 6.17
CA VAL A 95 14.31 -16.41 7.53
C VAL A 95 15.38 -16.32 8.61
N GLY A 96 16.66 -16.23 8.24
CA GLY A 96 17.75 -16.13 9.19
C GLY A 96 18.40 -14.75 9.21
N ASN A 97 19.10 -14.50 10.31
CA ASN A 97 19.81 -13.25 10.54
C ASN A 97 20.98 -13.07 9.55
N CYS A 98 21.36 -11.81 9.31
CA CYS A 98 22.57 -11.49 8.57
C CYS A 98 23.78 -12.23 9.19
N GLY A 99 24.56 -12.92 8.37
CA GLY A 99 25.70 -13.74 8.75
C GLY A 99 25.44 -15.24 8.93
N THR A 100 24.18 -15.72 8.77
CA THR A 100 23.86 -17.16 8.86
C THR A 100 22.98 -17.64 7.70
N THR A 101 21.66 -17.65 7.85
CA THR A 101 20.68 -18.04 6.81
C THR A 101 19.97 -16.80 6.28
N GLU A 102 20.72 -15.92 5.64
CA GLU A 102 20.29 -14.55 5.33
C GLU A 102 19.06 -14.48 4.42
N ALA A 103 18.20 -13.48 4.63
CA ALA A 103 17.20 -13.10 3.64
C ALA A 103 17.88 -12.38 2.47
N THR A 104 17.94 -13.04 1.32
CA THR A 104 18.62 -12.55 0.11
C THR A 104 17.69 -11.78 -0.83
N GLY A 105 16.39 -11.89 -0.60
CA GLY A 105 15.35 -11.17 -1.33
C GLY A 105 14.09 -11.01 -0.49
N PHE A 106 13.08 -10.42 -1.10
CA PHE A 106 11.76 -10.23 -0.50
C PHE A 106 10.71 -10.04 -1.59
N THR A 107 9.45 -10.24 -1.22
CA THR A 107 8.27 -9.85 -2.00
C THR A 107 7.34 -9.05 -1.10
N LEU A 108 7.03 -7.83 -1.54
CA LEU A 108 5.97 -6.98 -1.01
C LEU A 108 4.71 -7.18 -1.84
N GLU A 109 3.54 -7.13 -1.21
CA GLU A 109 2.26 -7.25 -1.88
C GLU A 109 1.23 -6.29 -1.30
N ALA A 110 0.41 -5.72 -2.18
CA ALA A 110 -0.79 -4.98 -1.86
C ALA A 110 -1.95 -5.46 -2.74
N LEU A 111 -3.15 -5.56 -2.18
CA LEU A 111 -4.36 -5.92 -2.94
C LEU A 111 -5.00 -4.64 -3.50
N LEU A 112 -5.21 -4.60 -4.82
CA LEU A 112 -5.79 -3.44 -5.49
C LEU A 112 -7.31 -3.56 -5.57
N GLU A 113 -8.00 -2.44 -5.35
CA GLU A 113 -9.45 -2.38 -5.52
C GLU A 113 -9.81 -2.35 -7.02
N PRO A 114 -10.92 -2.98 -7.44
CA PRO A 114 -12.02 -3.48 -6.60
C PRO A 114 -12.00 -5.00 -6.39
N ASP A 115 -11.09 -5.70 -7.06
CA ASP A 115 -11.08 -7.16 -7.22
C ASP A 115 -10.01 -7.85 -6.37
N ASP A 116 -9.37 -7.10 -5.48
CA ASP A 116 -8.24 -7.54 -4.67
C ASP A 116 -7.12 -8.14 -5.52
N THR A 117 -6.90 -7.57 -6.71
CA THR A 117 -5.81 -8.01 -7.59
C THR A 117 -4.45 -7.75 -6.92
N PRO A 118 -3.59 -8.78 -6.75
CA PRO A 118 -2.32 -8.59 -6.07
C PRO A 118 -1.37 -7.78 -6.94
N TYR A 119 -0.85 -6.70 -6.38
CA TYR A 119 0.27 -5.94 -6.91
C TYR A 119 1.51 -6.26 -6.09
N THR A 120 2.48 -6.91 -6.72
CA THR A 120 3.70 -7.35 -6.06
C THR A 120 4.91 -6.55 -6.49
N VAL A 121 5.84 -6.38 -5.56
CA VAL A 121 7.12 -5.71 -5.75
C VAL A 121 8.20 -6.55 -5.07
N SER A 122 9.17 -7.03 -5.85
CA SER A 122 10.29 -7.84 -5.34
C SER A 122 11.59 -7.03 -5.31
N ASN A 123 12.67 -7.68 -4.83
CA ASN A 123 14.01 -7.14 -4.98
C ASN A 123 14.34 -6.80 -6.46
N PRO A 124 15.22 -5.82 -6.71
CA PRO A 124 15.72 -5.51 -8.04
C PRO A 124 16.66 -6.58 -8.60
#